data_AF-A0ABD5DWE0-F1
#
_entry.id   AF-A0ABD5DWE0-F1
#
_cell.length_a   1.000
_cell.length_b   1.000
_cell.length_c   1.000
_cell.angle_alpha   90.00
_cell.angle_beta   90.00
_cell.angle_gamma   90.00
#
_symmetry.space_group_name_H-M   'P 1'
#
loop_
_entity.id
_entity.type
_entity.pdbx_description
1 polymer ?
#
loop_
_entity_poly.entity_id
_entity_poly.type
_entity_poly.pdbx_seq_one_letter_code
_entity_poly.pdbx_strand_id
1 'polypeptide(L)'
;TLTPQISESDLRGLEKISELLGYAAPVWLWKLCDSEWPQADRAEQAVGVSFPLRATEEDVARQLAQMLPTLREQGMHQIAADTRHDFLLRLGQQLIDGEIAQ
;
A
#
# COMPACT_ATOMS: atom_id res chain seq x y z
N THR A 1 13.44 12.14 -7.80
CA THR A 1 13.32 11.35 -9.05
C THR A 1 13.98 10.01 -8.78
N LEU A 2 13.19 8.94 -8.59
CA LEU A 2 13.72 7.58 -8.36
C LEU A 2 14.07 6.96 -9.72
N THR A 3 15.34 6.59 -9.92
CA THR A 3 15.87 6.07 -11.18
C THR A 3 15.41 4.63 -11.41
N PRO A 4 14.75 4.30 -12.53
CA PRO A 4 14.34 2.94 -12.84
C PRO A 4 15.44 2.25 -13.65
N GLN A 5 16.52 1.82 -13.00
CA GLN A 5 17.51 0.93 -13.64
C GLN A 5 17.94 -0.18 -12.69
N ILE A 6 16.99 -1.00 -12.25
CA ILE A 6 17.34 -2.35 -11.79
C ILE A 6 17.44 -3.20 -13.05
N SER A 7 18.64 -3.73 -13.35
CA SER A 7 18.85 -4.62 -14.48
C SER A 7 18.14 -5.96 -14.21
N GLU A 8 17.57 -6.59 -15.24
CA GLU A 8 16.94 -7.92 -15.15
C GLU A 8 17.89 -8.98 -14.56
N SER A 9 19.20 -8.78 -14.77
CA SER A 9 20.30 -9.54 -14.14
C SER A 9 20.32 -9.42 -12.63
N ASP A 10 20.13 -8.21 -12.10
CA ASP A 10 20.19 -7.92 -10.66
C ASP A 10 18.97 -8.51 -9.95
N LEU A 11 17.81 -8.47 -10.62
CA LEU A 11 16.58 -9.08 -10.13
C LEU A 11 16.72 -10.61 -10.04
N ARG A 12 17.23 -11.25 -11.10
CA ARG A 12 17.54 -12.68 -11.09
C ARG A 12 18.61 -13.07 -10.07
N GLY A 13 19.59 -12.20 -9.84
CA GLY A 13 20.61 -12.40 -8.80
C GLY A 13 19.99 -12.45 -7.41
N LEU A 14 19.09 -11.52 -7.11
CA LEU A 14 18.37 -11.47 -5.84
C LEU A 14 17.44 -12.68 -5.67
N GLU A 15 16.71 -13.08 -6.70
CA GLU A 15 15.85 -14.28 -6.67
C GLU A 15 16.65 -15.53 -6.30
N LYS A 16 17.82 -15.72 -6.92
CA LYS A 16 18.68 -16.89 -6.71
C LYS A 16 19.29 -16.94 -5.32
N ILE A 17 19.68 -15.77 -4.77
CA ILE A 17 20.15 -15.65 -3.38
C ILE A 17 18.99 -15.90 -2.40
N SER A 18 17.80 -15.39 -2.71
CA SER A 18 16.57 -15.63 -1.95
C SER A 18 16.22 -17.12 -1.87
N GLU A 19 16.26 -17.83 -2.99
CA GLU A 19 15.99 -19.27 -3.06
C GLU A 19 17.01 -20.08 -2.25
N LEU A 20 18.29 -19.75 -2.35
CA LEU A 20 19.37 -20.41 -1.60
C LEU A 20 19.25 -20.21 -0.08
N LEU A 21 18.75 -19.05 0.34
CA LEU A 21 18.57 -18.71 1.75
C LEU A 21 17.20 -19.17 2.30
N GLY A 22 16.30 -19.71 1.47
CA GLY A 22 14.90 -19.93 1.83
C GLY A 22 14.18 -18.64 2.21
N TYR A 23 14.73 -17.49 1.79
CA TYR A 23 14.38 -16.17 2.26
C TYR A 23 13.83 -15.36 1.08
N ALA A 24 12.51 -15.25 0.99
CA ALA A 24 11.90 -14.32 0.07
C ALA A 24 12.04 -12.89 0.63
N ALA A 25 12.81 -12.04 -0.06
CA ALA A 25 12.94 -10.65 0.34
C ALA A 25 11.55 -9.98 0.35
N PRO A 26 11.18 -9.27 1.42
CA PRO A 26 9.87 -8.60 1.48
C PRO A 26 9.79 -7.54 0.39
N VAL A 27 8.84 -7.69 -0.53
CA VAL A 27 8.55 -6.71 -1.58
C VAL A 27 7.54 -5.71 -1.03
N TRP A 28 7.83 -4.42 -1.14
CA TRP A 28 6.96 -3.34 -0.71
C TRP A 28 6.34 -2.66 -1.93
N LEU A 29 5.01 -2.66 -2.02
CA LEU A 29 4.27 -1.91 -3.05
C LEU A 29 3.83 -0.56 -2.47
N TRP A 30 4.25 0.52 -3.12
CA TRP A 30 3.90 1.88 -2.72
C TRP A 30 3.05 2.51 -3.84
N LYS A 31 1.81 2.90 -3.52
CA LYS A 31 0.98 3.72 -4.42
C LYS A 31 1.04 5.16 -3.96
N LEU A 32 1.43 6.06 -4.86
CA LEU A 32 1.28 7.49 -4.64
C LEU A 32 -0.19 7.84 -4.91
N CYS A 33 -0.87 8.39 -3.91
CA CYS A 33 -2.26 8.80 -4.02
C CYS A 33 -2.32 10.32 -3.94
N ASP A 34 -2.78 10.96 -5.01
CA ASP A 34 -2.97 12.40 -5.04
C ASP A 34 -4.22 12.82 -4.25
N SER A 35 -4.23 14.07 -3.81
CA SER A 35 -5.37 14.70 -3.16
C SER A 35 -5.61 16.05 -3.82
N GLU A 36 -6.87 16.37 -4.14
CA GLU A 36 -7.22 17.63 -4.81
C GLU A 36 -6.95 18.85 -3.91
N TRP A 37 -6.84 18.64 -2.59
CA TRP A 37 -6.49 19.67 -1.62
C TRP A 37 -5.29 19.27 -0.74
N PRO A 38 -4.55 20.25 -0.20
CA PRO A 38 -3.42 20.00 0.69
C PRO A 38 -3.83 19.24 1.96
N GLN A 39 -2.98 18.29 2.36
CA GLN A 39 -3.11 17.44 3.55
C GLN A 39 -1.94 17.66 4.54
N ALA A 40 -1.26 18.82 4.44
CA ALA A 40 0.08 19.05 5.01
C ALA A 40 0.16 18.97 6.55
N ASP A 41 -0.96 19.16 7.26
CA ASP A 41 -1.04 19.12 8.72
C ASP A 41 -1.62 17.80 9.26
N ARG A 42 -1.89 16.84 8.37
CA ARG A 42 -2.38 15.52 8.73
C ARG A 42 -1.25 14.72 9.38
N ALA A 43 -1.57 14.00 10.45
CA ALA A 43 -0.65 12.99 10.97
C ALA A 43 -0.30 11.97 9.87
N GLU A 44 0.99 11.87 9.53
CA GLU A 44 1.49 10.84 8.62
C GLU A 44 1.43 9.48 9.31
N GLN A 45 0.64 8.57 8.76
CA GLN A 45 0.44 7.23 9.29
C GLN A 45 0.77 6.25 8.18
N ALA A 46 1.70 5.34 8.45
CA ALA A 46 1.98 4.24 7.55
C ALA A 46 0.80 3.27 7.60
N VAL A 47 0.09 3.13 6.48
CA VAL A 47 -0.99 2.17 6.33
C VAL A 47 -0.65 1.25 5.17
N GLY A 48 -0.72 -0.06 5.41
CA GLY A 48 -0.37 -1.09 4.43
C GLY A 48 -0.65 -2.49 4.95
N VAL A 49 -0.51 -3.48 4.07
CA VAL A 49 -0.69 -4.90 4.37
C VAL A 49 0.51 -5.72 3.89
N SER A 50 0.75 -6.85 4.54
CA SER A 50 1.86 -7.76 4.23
C SER A 50 1.36 -9.02 3.55
N PHE A 51 1.68 -9.19 2.27
CA PHE A 51 1.25 -10.35 1.51
C PHE A 51 2.06 -11.61 1.86
N PRO A 52 1.43 -12.81 1.85
CA PRO A 52 2.17 -14.06 2.05
C PRO A 52 3.12 -14.32 0.89
N LEU A 53 4.09 -15.22 1.12
CA LEU A 53 4.95 -15.72 0.06
C LEU A 53 4.09 -16.38 -1.04
N ARG A 54 4.26 -15.94 -2.30
CA ARG A 54 3.45 -16.38 -3.44
C ARG A 54 1.96 -16.03 -3.29
N ALA A 55 1.67 -14.84 -2.78
CA ALA A 55 0.30 -14.33 -2.71
C ALA A 55 -0.38 -14.39 -4.08
N THR A 56 -1.57 -14.99 -4.09
CA THR A 56 -2.46 -14.97 -5.26
C THR A 56 -3.18 -13.62 -5.34
N GLU A 57 -3.80 -13.33 -6.48
CA GLU A 57 -4.67 -12.14 -6.62
C GLU A 57 -5.77 -12.12 -5.55
N GLU A 58 -6.32 -13.28 -5.19
CA GLU A 58 -7.31 -13.42 -4.13
C GLU A 58 -6.73 -13.11 -2.74
N ASP A 59 -5.49 -13.54 -2.46
CA ASP A 59 -4.81 -13.17 -1.21
C ASP A 59 -4.58 -11.67 -1.11
N VAL A 60 -4.21 -11.03 -2.22
CA VAL A 60 -4.01 -9.58 -2.29
C VAL A 60 -5.32 -8.85 -2.03
N ALA A 61 -6.38 -9.20 -2.76
CA ALA A 61 -7.70 -8.60 -2.59
C ALA A 61 -8.24 -8.78 -1.16
N ARG A 62 -8.11 -9.99 -0.61
CA ARG A 62 -8.53 -10.31 0.77
C ARG A 62 -7.80 -9.48 1.80
N GLN A 63 -6.47 -9.33 1.69
CA GLN A 63 -5.71 -8.53 2.64
C GLN A 63 -6.04 -7.04 2.54
N LEU A 64 -6.16 -6.51 1.33
CA LEU A 64 -6.59 -5.15 1.10
C LEU A 64 -7.98 -4.88 1.71
N ALA A 65 -8.92 -5.81 1.56
CA ALA A 65 -10.24 -5.73 2.20
C ALA A 65 -10.16 -5.79 3.74
N GLN A 66 -9.24 -6.59 4.30
CA GLN A 66 -9.02 -6.67 5.76
C GLN A 66 -8.49 -5.36 6.36
N MET A 67 -7.87 -4.48 5.56
CA MET A 67 -7.37 -3.18 5.99
C MET A 67 -8.48 -2.11 6.09
N LEU A 68 -9.63 -2.32 5.44
CA LEU A 68 -10.73 -1.35 5.39
C LEU A 68 -11.23 -0.89 6.77
N PRO A 69 -11.38 -1.74 7.80
CA PRO A 69 -11.78 -1.30 9.13
C PRO A 69 -10.78 -0.32 9.75
N THR A 70 -9.48 -0.60 9.64
CA THR A 70 -8.42 0.27 10.16
C THR A 70 -8.38 1.62 9.44
N LEU A 71 -8.51 1.60 8.11
CA LEU A 71 -8.62 2.84 7.31
C LEU A 71 -9.80 3.70 7.74
N ARG A 72 -10.96 3.07 7.99
CA ARG A 72 -12.16 3.76 8.43
C ARG A 72 -11.99 4.37 9.81
N GLU A 73 -11.50 3.61 10.77
CA GLU A 73 -11.29 4.08 12.14
C GLU A 73 -10.31 5.25 12.18
N GLN A 74 -9.12 5.07 11.57
CA GLN A 74 -8.10 6.11 11.52
C GLN A 74 -8.56 7.34 10.73
N GLY A 75 -9.22 7.14 9.59
CA GLY A 75 -9.80 8.22 8.80
C GLY A 75 -10.87 8.98 9.58
N MET A 76 -11.66 8.30 10.41
CA MET A 76 -12.65 8.96 11.25
C MET A 76 -12.04 9.83 12.34
N HIS A 77 -10.96 9.36 12.97
CA HIS A 77 -10.18 10.17 13.89
C HIS A 77 -9.56 11.39 13.22
N GLN A 78 -9.08 11.26 11.98
CA GLN A 78 -8.49 12.38 11.24
C GLN A 78 -9.52 13.46 10.89
N ILE A 79 -10.69 13.08 10.35
CA ILE A 79 -11.71 14.08 9.98
C ILE A 79 -12.36 14.76 11.20
N ALA A 80 -12.36 14.08 12.35
CA ALA A 80 -12.82 14.68 13.60
C ALA A 80 -11.89 15.82 14.06
N ALA A 81 -10.61 15.78 13.69
CA ALA A 81 -9.66 16.86 13.94
C ALA A 81 -9.76 17.97 12.88
N ASP A 82 -9.85 17.61 11.59
CA ASP A 82 -10.09 18.53 10.48
C ASP A 82 -10.75 17.78 9.33
N THR A 83 -11.92 18.25 8.89
CA THR A 83 -12.72 17.57 7.86
C THR A 83 -12.02 17.44 6.51
N ARG A 84 -10.96 18.23 6.27
CA ARG A 84 -10.10 18.10 5.08
C ARG A 84 -9.26 16.83 5.10
N HIS A 85 -9.05 16.20 6.25
CA HIS A 85 -8.24 14.98 6.39
C HIS A 85 -8.99 13.69 6.02
N ASP A 86 -9.64 13.67 4.85
CA ASP A 86 -10.47 12.57 4.35
C ASP A 86 -9.67 11.41 3.71
N PHE A 87 -8.36 11.59 3.52
CA PHE A 87 -7.54 10.72 2.67
C PHE A 87 -7.74 9.23 2.91
N LEU A 88 -7.73 8.77 4.18
CA LEU A 88 -7.88 7.35 4.50
C LEU A 88 -9.27 6.80 4.19
N LEU A 89 -10.30 7.64 4.28
CA LEU A 89 -11.67 7.26 3.94
C LEU A 89 -11.83 7.15 2.43
N ARG A 90 -11.29 8.12 1.69
CA ARG A 90 -11.28 8.08 0.22
C ARG A 90 -10.47 6.89 -0.31
N LEU A 91 -9.31 6.61 0.28
CA LEU A 91 -8.52 5.41 -0.05
C LEU A 91 -9.31 4.12 0.23
N GLY A 92 -10.00 4.05 1.38
CA GLY A 92 -10.89 2.94 1.71
C GLY A 92 -12.01 2.76 0.68
N GLN A 93 -12.58 3.86 0.18
CA GLN A 93 -13.60 3.83 -0.85
C GLN A 93 -13.03 3.33 -2.20
N GLN A 94 -11.86 3.83 -2.62
CA GLN A 94 -11.18 3.37 -3.85
C GLN A 94 -10.83 1.88 -3.81
N LEU A 95 -10.46 1.34 -2.64
CA LEU A 95 -10.24 -0.10 -2.43
C LEU A 95 -11.53 -0.91 -2.67
N ILE A 96 -12.67 -0.39 -2.21
CA ILE A 96 -13.98 -1.05 -2.37
C ILE A 96 -14.42 -1.02 -3.84
N ASP A 97 -14.21 0.11 -4.51
CA ASP A 97 -14.63 0.32 -5.89
C ASP A 97 -13.68 -0.36 -6.90
N GLY A 98 -12.55 -0.91 -6.43
CA GLY A 98 -11.55 -1.57 -7.28
C GLY A 98 -10.71 -0.60 -8.11
N GLU A 99 -10.76 0.69 -7.81
CA GLU A 99 -10.10 1.77 -8.57
C GLU A 99 -8.58 1.83 -8.36
N ILE A 100 -8.02 0.94 -7.54
CA ILE A 100 -6.57 0.92 -7.29
C ILE A 100 -5.76 0.38 -8.47
N ALA A 101 -6.42 -0.24 -9.45
CA ALA A 101 -5.81 -0.75 -10.68
C ALA A 101 -5.59 0.30 -11.80
N GLN A 102 -5.97 1.57 -11.58
CA GLN A 102 -5.65 2.68 -12.50
C GLN A 102 -4.41 3.45 -12.08
#